data_AF-A0A350I0F1-F1
#
_entry.id   AF-A0A350I0F1-F1
#
_cell.length_a   1.000
_cell.length_b   1.000
_cell.length_c   1.000
_cell.angle_alpha   90.00
_cell.angle_beta   90.00
_cell.angle_gamma   90.00
#
_symmetry.space_group_name_H-M   'P 1'
#
loop_
_entity.id
_entity.type
_entity.pdbx_description
1 polymer ?
#
loop_
_entity_poly.entity_id
_entity_poly.type
_entity_poly.pdbx_seq_one_letter_code
_entity_poly.pdbx_strand_id
1 'polypeptide(L)'
;MKHLLTLQTGSAPGNLRQVPDELGDFFMEIGALLHKLDTIIKDKPGEDASELSRILFLKKSMSIRQLVESMLKKINQQIDRLQLQLESLNEGWKLIEADHTISPELSENLTPLYHEWTFFERWRGQLSERLLEMTV
;
A
#
# COMPACT_ATOMS: atom_id res chain seq x y z
N MET A 1 8.83 11.39 5.57
CA MET A 1 8.83 11.58 4.10
C MET A 1 8.16 12.86 3.62
N LYS A 2 6.86 13.11 3.90
CA LYS A 2 6.20 14.36 3.46
C LYS A 2 6.93 15.64 3.90
N HIS A 3 7.42 15.68 5.15
CA HIS A 3 8.23 16.80 5.65
C HIS A 3 9.57 16.97 4.93
N LEU A 4 10.25 15.89 4.54
CA LEU A 4 11.52 15.96 3.78
C LEU A 4 11.27 16.50 2.37
N LEU A 5 10.20 16.04 1.71
CA LEU A 5 9.80 16.55 0.40
C LEU A 5 9.38 18.03 0.46
N THR A 6 8.54 18.42 1.43
CA THR A 6 8.12 19.82 1.59
C THR A 6 9.30 20.76 1.86
N LEU A 7 10.29 20.32 2.65
CA LEU A 7 11.52 21.08 2.89
C LEU A 7 12.40 21.21 1.63
N GLN A 8 12.33 20.23 0.72
CA GLN A 8 13.17 20.15 -0.48
C GLN A 8 12.56 20.86 -1.71
N THR A 9 11.25 20.75 -1.94
CA THR A 9 10.58 21.34 -3.11
C THR A 9 9.88 22.67 -2.83
N GLY A 10 9.80 23.10 -1.57
CA GLY A 10 9.06 24.31 -1.16
C GLY A 10 7.55 24.23 -1.43
N SER A 11 7.05 23.06 -1.85
CA SER A 11 5.67 22.78 -2.23
C SER A 11 5.31 21.34 -1.85
N ALA A 12 4.04 21.09 -1.53
CA ALA A 12 3.58 19.73 -1.28
C ALA A 12 3.75 18.85 -2.53
N PRO A 13 4.17 17.58 -2.40
CA PRO A 13 4.37 16.69 -3.55
C PRO A 13 3.10 16.64 -4.41
N GLY A 14 3.28 16.79 -5.72
CA GLY A 14 2.21 16.96 -6.71
C GLY A 14 1.19 15.81 -6.71
N ASN A 15 -0.01 16.11 -7.20
CA ASN A 15 -1.17 15.21 -7.21
C ASN A 15 -0.83 13.78 -7.70
N LEU A 16 -0.88 12.81 -6.78
CA LEU A 16 -0.73 11.36 -7.00
C LEU A 16 -1.93 10.75 -7.75
N ARG A 17 -2.22 11.23 -8.97
CA ARG A 17 -3.39 10.78 -9.74
C ARG A 17 -3.09 9.64 -10.71
N GLN A 18 -1.84 9.46 -11.13
CA GLN A 18 -1.45 8.40 -12.07
C GLN A 18 -0.63 7.35 -11.33
N VAL A 19 -1.02 6.09 -11.51
CA VAL A 19 -0.26 4.93 -11.06
C VAL A 19 0.96 4.81 -11.98
N PRO A 20 2.20 4.76 -11.46
CA PRO A 20 3.38 4.48 -12.27
C PRO A 20 3.23 3.16 -13.04
N ASP A 21 3.72 3.09 -14.28
CA ASP A 21 3.62 1.89 -15.11
C ASP A 21 4.23 0.65 -14.43
N GLU A 22 5.28 0.85 -13.63
CA GLU A 22 5.96 -0.18 -12.84
C GLU A 22 5.05 -0.83 -11.77
N LEU A 23 4.00 -0.13 -11.36
CA LEU A 23 3.00 -0.62 -10.41
C LEU A 23 1.73 -1.17 -11.10
N GLY A 24 1.72 -1.24 -12.43
CA GLY A 24 0.56 -1.68 -13.22
C GLY A 24 0.08 -3.09 -12.86
N ASP A 25 1.01 -4.03 -12.68
CA ASP A 25 0.68 -5.41 -12.30
C ASP A 25 0.03 -5.48 -10.91
N PHE A 26 0.60 -4.74 -9.93
CA PHE A 26 0.01 -4.63 -8.60
C PHE A 26 -1.37 -4.00 -8.65
N PHE A 27 -1.56 -2.94 -9.44
CA PHE A 27 -2.85 -2.28 -9.60
C PHE A 27 -3.91 -3.25 -10.12
N MET A 28 -3.58 -4.06 -11.14
CA MET A 28 -4.50 -5.04 -11.70
C MET A 28 -4.80 -6.18 -10.72
N GLU A 29 -3.77 -6.77 -10.09
CA GLU A 29 -3.93 -7.85 -9.12
C GLU A 29 -4.77 -7.41 -7.92
N ILE A 30 -4.46 -6.24 -7.35
CA ILE A 30 -5.16 -5.67 -6.18
C ILE A 30 -6.57 -5.25 -6.56
N GLY A 31 -6.78 -4.62 -7.73
CA GLY A 31 -8.11 -4.24 -8.22
C GLY A 31 -9.03 -5.46 -8.39
N ALA A 32 -8.54 -6.54 -9.00
CA ALA A 32 -9.30 -7.78 -9.13
C ALA A 32 -9.61 -8.42 -7.77
N LEU A 33 -8.67 -8.34 -6.83
CA LEU A 33 -8.84 -8.86 -5.47
C LEU A 33 -9.87 -8.05 -4.67
N LEU A 34 -9.81 -6.72 -4.74
CA LEU A 34 -10.80 -5.83 -4.12
C LEU A 34 -12.21 -6.08 -4.66
N HIS A 35 -12.38 -6.24 -5.98
CA HIS A 35 -13.68 -6.56 -6.56
C HIS A 35 -14.24 -7.90 -6.05
N LYS A 36 -13.38 -8.92 -5.92
CA LYS A 36 -13.78 -10.23 -5.36
C LYS A 36 -14.17 -10.10 -3.88
N LEU A 37 -13.43 -9.32 -3.10
CA LEU A 37 -13.73 -9.04 -1.70
C LEU A 37 -15.08 -8.35 -1.57
N ASP A 38 -15.32 -7.27 -2.30
CA ASP A 38 -16.57 -6.52 -2.27
C ASP A 38 -17.76 -7.41 -2.66
N THR A 39 -17.57 -8.35 -3.60
CA THR A 39 -18.59 -9.33 -3.99
C THR A 39 -18.91 -10.29 -2.84
N ILE A 40 -17.89 -10.80 -2.14
CA ILE A 40 -18.09 -11.72 -1.01
C ILE A 40 -18.68 -10.99 0.19
N ILE A 41 -18.24 -9.77 0.48
CA ILE A 41 -18.76 -8.96 1.59
C ILE A 41 -20.26 -8.67 1.42
N LYS A 42 -20.74 -8.47 0.18
CA LYS A 42 -22.18 -8.34 -0.10
C LYS A 42 -22.99 -9.58 0.25
N ASP A 43 -22.38 -10.76 0.19
CA ASP A 43 -23.01 -12.03 0.58
C ASP A 43 -22.92 -12.29 2.10
N LYS A 44 -22.37 -11.36 2.89
CA LYS A 44 -22.18 -11.53 4.34
C LYS A 44 -23.56 -11.68 5.01
N PRO A 45 -23.78 -12.77 5.78
CA PRO A 45 -25.01 -12.94 6.52
C PRO A 45 -25.14 -11.85 7.61
N GLY A 46 -26.36 -11.31 7.78
CA GLY A 46 -26.66 -10.34 8.82
C GLY A 46 -26.63 -10.92 10.24
N GLU A 47 -26.78 -10.06 11.24
CA GLU A 47 -26.71 -10.46 12.66
C GLU A 47 -27.81 -11.47 13.05
N ASP A 48 -28.98 -11.41 12.43
CA ASP A 48 -30.08 -12.35 12.72
C ASP A 48 -29.94 -13.70 11.98
N ALA A 49 -28.88 -13.90 11.20
CA ALA A 49 -28.66 -15.13 10.45
C ALA A 49 -28.22 -16.29 11.35
N SER A 50 -28.62 -17.50 10.97
CA SER A 50 -28.26 -18.73 11.68
C SER A 50 -26.75 -18.98 11.72
N GLU A 51 -26.30 -19.67 12.76
CA GLU A 51 -24.89 -20.06 12.95
C GLU A 51 -24.34 -20.86 11.76
N LEU A 52 -25.17 -21.74 11.18
CA LEU A 52 -24.79 -22.51 10.00
C LEU A 52 -24.46 -21.62 8.79
N SER A 53 -25.26 -20.56 8.56
CA SER A 53 -25.02 -19.60 7.47
C SER A 53 -23.72 -18.81 7.69
N ARG A 54 -23.41 -18.44 8.94
CA ARG A 54 -22.15 -17.79 9.32
C ARG A 54 -20.94 -18.69 9.07
N ILE A 55 -21.01 -19.96 9.47
CA ILE A 55 -19.95 -20.95 9.24
C ILE A 55 -19.72 -21.19 7.73
N LEU A 56 -20.80 -21.34 6.95
CA LEU A 56 -20.71 -21.52 5.50
C LEU A 56 -20.07 -20.30 4.81
N PHE A 57 -20.45 -19.09 5.25
CA PHE A 57 -19.83 -17.86 4.79
C PHE A 57 -18.34 -17.83 5.12
N LEU A 58 -17.95 -18.11 6.37
CA LEU A 58 -16.55 -18.15 6.79
C LEU A 58 -15.74 -19.15 5.95
N LYS A 59 -16.28 -20.35 5.72
CA LYS A 59 -15.65 -21.37 4.88
C LYS A 59 -15.48 -20.90 3.42
N LYS A 60 -16.51 -20.30 2.82
CA LYS A 60 -16.46 -19.70 1.47
C LYS A 60 -15.41 -18.57 1.40
N SER A 61 -15.28 -17.82 2.49
CA SER A 61 -14.38 -16.66 2.60
C SER A 61 -12.90 -17.04 2.78
N MET A 62 -12.60 -18.26 3.20
CA MET A 62 -11.25 -18.64 3.62
C MET A 62 -10.22 -18.55 2.49
N SER A 63 -10.57 -18.99 1.28
CA SER A 63 -9.64 -18.96 0.14
C SER A 63 -9.30 -17.53 -0.29
N ILE A 64 -10.29 -16.63 -0.30
CA ILE A 64 -10.03 -15.22 -0.64
C ILE A 64 -9.21 -14.53 0.45
N ARG A 65 -9.43 -14.85 1.74
CA ARG A 65 -8.62 -14.31 2.84
C ARG A 65 -7.15 -14.68 2.70
N GLN A 66 -6.86 -15.94 2.36
CA GLN A 66 -5.49 -16.39 2.11
C GLN A 66 -4.83 -15.63 0.95
N LEU A 67 -5.59 -15.36 -0.12
CA LEU A 67 -5.09 -14.55 -1.24
C LEU A 67 -4.80 -13.10 -0.81
N VAL A 68 -5.66 -12.52 0.03
CA VAL A 68 -5.44 -11.18 0.60
C VAL A 68 -4.24 -11.13 1.52
N GLU A 69 -4.10 -12.09 2.43
CA GLU A 69 -2.95 -12.19 3.33
C GLU A 69 -1.64 -12.35 2.53
N SER A 70 -1.66 -13.15 1.47
CA SER A 70 -0.52 -13.29 0.56
C SER A 70 -0.20 -11.97 -0.14
N MET A 71 -1.21 -11.24 -0.62
CA MET A 71 -1.02 -9.93 -1.25
C MET A 71 -0.50 -8.89 -0.25
N LEU A 72 -1.05 -8.83 0.96
CA LEU A 72 -0.57 -7.96 2.03
C LEU A 72 0.89 -8.26 2.37
N LYS A 73 1.30 -9.53 2.38
CA LYS A 73 2.70 -9.91 2.55
C LYS A 73 3.58 -9.39 1.41
N LYS A 74 3.16 -9.52 0.15
CA LYS A 74 3.87 -8.95 -1.00
C LYS A 74 4.01 -7.43 -0.90
N ILE A 75 2.93 -6.74 -0.52
CA ILE A 75 2.93 -5.27 -0.34
C ILE A 75 3.90 -4.86 0.77
N ASN A 76 3.85 -5.54 1.92
CA ASN A 76 4.77 -5.24 3.04
C ASN A 76 6.23 -5.47 2.64
N GLN A 77 6.54 -6.50 1.84
CA GLN A 77 7.89 -6.70 1.32
C GLN A 77 8.36 -5.53 0.42
N GLN A 78 7.47 -4.94 -0.38
CA GLN A 78 7.81 -3.76 -1.17
C GLN A 78 8.01 -2.52 -0.29
N ILE A 79 7.17 -2.35 0.74
CA ILE A 79 7.33 -1.27 1.73
C ILE A 79 8.68 -1.40 2.45
N ASP A 80 9.03 -2.60 2.92
CA ASP A 80 10.32 -2.85 3.59
C ASP A 80 11.50 -2.57 2.65
N ARG A 81 11.40 -2.96 1.38
CA ARG A 81 12.40 -2.66 0.35
C ARG A 81 12.57 -1.15 0.15
N LEU A 82 11.46 -0.42 0.01
CA LEU A 82 11.47 1.05 -0.15
C LEU A 82 12.05 1.73 1.10
N GLN A 83 11.81 1.18 2.29
CA GLN A 83 12.38 1.68 3.53
C GLN A 83 13.91 1.55 3.54
N LEU A 84 14.43 0.38 3.16
CA LEU A 84 15.88 0.17 3.05
C LEU A 84 16.54 1.09 2.01
N GLN A 85 15.87 1.32 0.87
CA GLN A 85 16.36 2.27 -0.13
C GLN A 85 16.39 3.70 0.41
N LEU A 86 15.38 4.11 1.18
CA LEU A 86 15.31 5.41 1.82
C LEU A 86 16.38 5.58 2.91
N GLU A 87 16.64 4.53 3.70
CA GLU A 87 17.70 4.52 4.71
C GLU A 87 19.10 4.64 4.06
N SER A 88 19.34 3.91 2.97
CA SER A 88 20.57 4.02 2.18
C SER A 88 20.75 5.43 1.61
N LEU A 89 19.67 6.04 1.11
CA LEU A 89 19.71 7.42 0.66
C LEU A 89 20.09 8.32 1.84
N ASN A 90 19.40 8.20 2.99
CA ASN A 90 19.61 9.00 4.20
C ASN A 90 21.06 8.97 4.74
N GLU A 91 21.76 7.84 4.66
CA GLU A 91 23.19 7.79 4.98
C GLU A 91 24.03 8.61 3.99
N GLY A 92 23.64 8.65 2.71
CA GLY A 92 24.18 9.58 1.72
C GLY A 92 23.91 11.05 2.05
N TRP A 93 22.76 11.38 2.66
CA TRP A 93 22.46 12.75 3.12
C TRP A 93 23.38 13.21 4.27
N LYS A 94 23.70 12.32 5.23
CA LYS A 94 24.62 12.64 6.34
C LYS A 94 26.03 13.01 5.87
N LEU A 95 26.44 12.53 4.69
CA LEU A 95 27.73 12.87 4.08
C LEU A 95 27.72 14.26 3.40
N ILE A 96 26.55 14.80 3.05
CA ILE A 96 26.35 16.06 2.31
C ILE A 96 26.07 17.26 3.26
N GLU A 97 25.77 17.02 4.54
CA GLU A 97 25.51 18.06 5.57
C GLU A 97 26.65 19.10 5.72
N ALA A 98 27.83 18.86 5.16
CA ALA A 98 28.91 19.84 5.14
C ALA A 98 28.62 21.10 4.30
N ASP A 99 27.74 21.03 3.28
CA ASP A 99 27.60 22.11 2.27
C ASP A 99 26.16 22.67 2.12
N HIS A 100 25.23 22.29 3.00
CA HIS A 100 23.87 22.84 3.15
C HIS A 100 22.99 22.91 1.87
N THR A 101 23.42 22.27 0.79
CA THR A 101 22.73 22.31 -0.50
C THR A 101 22.35 20.89 -0.89
N ILE A 102 21.04 20.62 -0.94
CA ILE A 102 20.54 19.31 -1.34
C ILE A 102 20.79 19.14 -2.84
N SER A 103 21.54 18.11 -3.25
CA SER A 103 21.80 17.84 -4.66
C SER A 103 20.47 17.60 -5.41
N PRO A 104 20.24 18.22 -6.58
CA PRO A 104 19.04 18.01 -7.39
C PRO A 104 18.84 16.52 -7.76
N GLU A 105 19.92 15.76 -7.96
CA GLU A 105 19.89 14.32 -8.22
C GLU A 105 19.23 13.53 -7.07
N LEU A 106 19.41 14.00 -5.83
CA LEU A 106 18.83 13.39 -4.64
C LEU A 106 17.32 13.64 -4.56
N SER A 107 16.85 14.78 -5.08
CA SER A 107 15.43 15.14 -5.17
C SER A 107 14.69 14.32 -6.21
N GLU A 108 15.32 14.14 -7.38
CA GLU A 108 14.79 13.33 -8.46
C GLU A 108 14.61 11.87 -8.04
N ASN A 109 15.51 11.35 -7.20
CA ASN A 109 15.43 9.97 -6.69
C ASN A 109 14.39 9.78 -5.56
N LEU A 110 14.10 10.81 -4.75
CA LEU A 110 13.17 10.70 -3.61
C LEU A 110 11.69 10.71 -4.04
N THR A 111 11.38 11.45 -5.09
CA THR A 111 10.01 11.62 -5.61
C THR A 111 9.35 10.30 -6.03
N PRO A 112 9.96 9.45 -6.88
CA PRO A 112 9.36 8.17 -7.28
C PRO A 112 9.18 7.21 -6.09
N LEU A 113 10.17 7.13 -5.19
CA LEU A 113 10.07 6.30 -3.98
C LEU A 113 8.88 6.70 -3.10
N TYR A 114 8.63 8.00 -2.95
CA TYR A 114 7.49 8.50 -2.20
C TYR A 114 6.15 8.18 -2.88
N HIS A 115 6.11 8.26 -4.21
CA HIS A 115 4.91 7.91 -4.98
C HIS A 115 4.59 6.42 -4.80
N GLU A 116 5.56 5.54 -5.01
CA GLU A 116 5.40 4.10 -4.83
C GLU A 116 4.96 3.74 -3.42
N TRP A 117 5.62 4.30 -2.41
CA TRP A 117 5.26 4.09 -1.00
C TRP A 117 3.79 4.43 -0.74
N THR A 118 3.33 5.57 -1.26
CA THR A 118 1.97 6.04 -1.01
C THR A 118 0.92 5.13 -1.66
N PHE A 119 1.20 4.57 -2.84
CA PHE A 119 0.32 3.59 -3.48
C PHE A 119 0.27 2.27 -2.69
N PHE A 120 1.42 1.75 -2.26
CA PHE A 120 1.47 0.54 -1.45
C PHE A 120 0.75 0.69 -0.11
N GLU A 121 0.94 1.82 0.59
CA GLU A 121 0.20 2.14 1.82
C GLU A 121 -1.31 2.20 1.59
N ARG A 122 -1.74 2.84 0.50
CA ARG A 122 -3.16 2.94 0.14
C ARG A 122 -3.76 1.57 -0.10
N TRP A 123 -3.10 0.73 -0.89
CA TRP A 123 -3.59 -0.62 -1.18
C TRP A 123 -3.57 -1.52 0.04
N ARG A 124 -2.54 -1.42 0.89
CA ARG A 124 -2.49 -2.12 2.18
C ARG A 124 -3.71 -1.76 3.03
N GLY A 125 -3.99 -0.46 3.18
CA GLY A 125 -5.15 0.02 3.92
C GLY A 125 -6.48 -0.52 3.38
N GLN A 126 -6.68 -0.45 2.06
CA GLN A 126 -7.89 -0.96 1.41
C GLN A 126 -8.09 -2.47 1.64
N LEU A 127 -7.04 -3.27 1.45
CA LEU A 127 -7.11 -4.72 1.65
C LEU A 127 -7.33 -5.10 3.11
N SER A 128 -6.63 -4.45 4.04
CA SER A 128 -6.80 -4.68 5.48
C SER A 128 -8.22 -4.32 5.96
N GLU A 129 -8.79 -3.22 5.48
CA GLU A 129 -10.16 -2.80 5.80
C GLU A 129 -11.19 -3.85 5.37
N ARG A 130 -11.13 -4.31 4.11
CA ARG A 130 -12.04 -5.36 3.62
C ARG A 130 -11.86 -6.68 4.36
N LEU A 131 -10.62 -7.03 4.72
CA LEU A 131 -10.34 -8.25 5.47
C LEU A 131 -11.01 -8.24 6.85
N LEU A 132 -11.01 -7.07 7.51
CA LEU A 132 -11.72 -6.84 8.78
C LEU A 132 -13.23 -6.87 8.58
N GLU A 133 -13.77 -6.22 7.54
CA GLU A 133 -15.23 -6.24 7.27
C GLU A 133 -15.77 -7.65 7.08
N MET A 134 -14.94 -8.56 6.57
CA MET A 134 -15.33 -9.95 6.40
C MET A 134 -15.42 -10.73 7.71
N THR A 135 -14.79 -10.31 8.81
CA THR A 135 -14.92 -11.05 10.09
C THR A 135 -16.35 -10.98 10.60
N VAL A 136 -16.89 -12.12 11.06
CA VAL A 136 -18.26 -12.25 11.57
C VAL A 136 -18.30 -11.87 13.04
#